data_AF-A0A538F0L7-F1
#
_entry.id   AF-A0A538F0L7-F1
#
_cell.length_a   1.000
_cell.length_b   1.000
_cell.length_c   1.000
_cell.angle_alpha   90.00
_cell.angle_beta   90.00
_cell.angle_gamma   90.00
#
_symmetry.space_group_name_H-M   'P 1'
#
loop_
_entity.id
_entity.type
_entity.pdbx_description
1 polymer ?
#
loop_
_entity_poly.entity_id
_entity_poly.type
_entity_poly.pdbx_seq_one_letter_code
_entity_poly.pdbx_strand_id
1 'polypeptide(L)'
;MPRKPLAALAASVSALVVAGFALAHGGGPGSVQAASATFDAATVTDLHSGTCTGADGTYTRTKATYTGTATSSDARLNGTLTVRAKTFYNADTNLGVVEGHFRVEKADGHTNGKFVAVDTNGTLDGWLGGRAHGPHAGLLGGFSATFDPTAGFSGGQLGTGSSTNSAVFVSGHCGGDDEQGSGDGQKHQKHPKHGKHKRNGKR
;
A
#
# COMPACT_ATOMS: atom_id res chain seq x y z
N MET A 1 50.51 -32.15 11.37
CA MET A 1 50.31 -30.69 11.52
C MET A 1 48.98 -30.32 10.87
N PRO A 2 48.00 -29.81 11.64
CA PRO A 2 46.63 -29.59 11.16
C PRO A 2 46.52 -28.26 10.41
N ARG A 3 45.71 -28.19 9.35
CA ARG A 3 45.34 -26.93 8.70
C ARG A 3 43.82 -26.78 8.78
N LYS A 4 43.40 -25.79 9.56
CA LYS A 4 42.02 -25.47 9.94
C LYS A 4 41.21 -24.97 8.73
N PRO A 5 39.91 -25.26 8.64
CA PRO A 5 39.04 -24.66 7.63
C PRO A 5 38.74 -23.20 7.99
N LEU A 6 38.91 -22.30 7.03
CA LEU A 6 38.46 -20.91 7.09
C LEU A 6 36.94 -20.89 6.97
N ALA A 7 36.26 -20.70 8.09
CA ALA A 7 34.85 -20.36 8.13
C ALA A 7 34.69 -18.90 7.64
N ALA A 8 34.10 -18.71 6.47
CA ALA A 8 33.70 -17.39 5.99
C ALA A 8 32.31 -17.07 6.57
N LEU A 9 32.30 -16.25 7.62
CA LEU A 9 31.11 -15.67 8.23
C LEU A 9 30.63 -14.52 7.33
N ALA A 10 29.73 -14.80 6.40
CA ALA A 10 29.06 -13.77 5.61
C ALA A 10 27.92 -13.18 6.46
N ALA A 11 28.21 -12.11 7.19
CA ALA A 11 27.18 -11.32 7.86
C ALA A 11 26.43 -10.49 6.80
N SER A 12 25.29 -11.00 6.32
CA SER A 12 24.36 -10.23 5.50
C SER A 12 23.63 -9.21 6.38
N VAL A 13 24.09 -7.96 6.34
CA VAL A 13 23.37 -6.82 6.89
C VAL A 13 22.14 -6.57 6.02
N SER A 14 21.01 -7.18 6.38
CA SER A 14 19.72 -6.83 5.81
C SER A 14 19.36 -5.42 6.30
N ALA A 15 19.51 -4.42 5.45
CA ALA A 15 18.95 -3.11 5.70
C ALA A 15 17.43 -3.25 5.81
N LEU A 16 16.89 -3.14 7.03
CA LEU A 16 15.46 -3.02 7.27
C LEU A 16 15.02 -1.69 6.65
N VAL A 17 14.46 -1.75 5.45
CA VAL A 17 13.75 -0.60 4.88
C VAL A 17 12.43 -0.50 5.65
N VAL A 18 12.48 0.18 6.80
CA VAL A 18 11.27 0.69 7.45
C VAL A 18 10.71 1.73 6.49
N ALA A 19 9.70 1.33 5.71
CA ALA A 19 8.88 2.29 4.99
C ALA A 19 8.09 3.10 6.03
N GLY A 20 8.74 4.12 6.60
CA GLY A 20 8.08 5.08 7.45
C GLY A 20 6.99 5.76 6.64
N PHE A 21 5.74 5.61 7.06
CA PHE A 21 4.68 6.49 6.61
C PHE A 21 5.01 7.88 7.13
N ALA A 22 5.57 8.72 6.27
CA ALA A 22 5.74 10.13 6.57
C ALA A 22 4.33 10.75 6.66
N LEU A 23 3.74 10.73 7.85
CA LEU A 23 2.70 11.68 8.23
C LEU A 23 3.36 13.06 8.13
N ALA A 24 2.87 13.89 7.22
CA ALA A 24 3.59 15.01 6.63
C ALA A 24 4.28 15.96 7.64
N HIS A 25 5.46 16.46 7.26
CA HIS A 25 6.06 17.66 7.87
C HIS A 25 5.15 18.86 7.58
N GLY A 26 4.61 19.51 8.63
CA GLY A 26 3.88 20.79 8.49
C GLY A 26 2.47 20.85 9.10
N GLY A 27 2.02 19.83 9.82
CA GLY A 27 0.68 19.76 10.44
C GLY A 27 0.11 18.35 10.31
N GLY A 28 -0.57 17.84 11.34
CA GLY A 28 -1.14 16.49 11.35
C GLY A 28 -2.21 16.24 10.26
N PRO A 29 -2.77 15.04 10.12
CA PRO A 29 -3.82 14.79 9.15
C PRO A 29 -5.14 15.46 9.55
N GLY A 30 -5.81 16.10 8.59
CA GLY A 30 -7.11 16.77 8.81
C GLY A 30 -8.29 15.80 9.01
N SER A 31 -8.12 14.51 8.69
CA SER A 31 -9.13 13.48 8.93
C SER A 31 -8.49 12.10 9.10
N VAL A 32 -9.05 11.33 10.03
CA VAL A 32 -8.80 9.89 10.19
C VAL A 32 -10.16 9.19 10.23
N GLN A 33 -10.39 8.27 9.30
CA GLN A 33 -11.66 7.59 9.12
C GLN A 33 -11.45 6.08 9.24
N ALA A 34 -12.29 5.39 10.01
CA ALA A 34 -12.28 3.94 10.03
C ALA A 34 -12.59 3.39 8.62
N ALA A 35 -11.89 2.33 8.24
CA ALA A 35 -12.08 1.62 6.99
C ALA A 35 -12.33 0.15 7.29
N SER A 36 -13.21 -0.47 6.50
CA SER A 36 -13.46 -1.91 6.55
C SER A 36 -13.84 -2.42 5.16
N ALA A 37 -13.46 -3.65 4.85
CA ALA A 37 -13.87 -4.35 3.64
C ALA A 37 -13.77 -5.86 3.83
N THR A 38 -14.65 -6.59 3.17
CA THR A 38 -14.48 -8.03 2.95
C THR A 38 -13.97 -8.27 1.53
N PHE A 39 -13.26 -9.37 1.30
CA PHE A 39 -12.78 -9.69 -0.04
C PHE A 39 -12.61 -11.18 -0.28
N ASP A 40 -12.76 -11.55 -1.55
CA ASP A 40 -12.41 -12.86 -2.10
C ASP A 40 -11.64 -12.66 -3.39
N ALA A 41 -10.59 -13.45 -3.63
CA ALA A 41 -9.78 -13.42 -4.84
C ALA A 41 -9.38 -14.84 -5.26
N ALA A 42 -10.35 -15.55 -5.84
CA ALA A 42 -10.25 -16.97 -6.16
C ALA A 42 -9.80 -17.28 -7.60
N THR A 43 -9.74 -16.28 -8.49
CA THR A 43 -9.25 -16.49 -9.85
C THR A 43 -7.74 -16.37 -9.89
N VAL A 44 -7.04 -17.46 -10.21
CA VAL A 44 -5.57 -17.53 -10.19
C VAL A 44 -5.00 -17.51 -11.60
N THR A 45 -4.00 -16.66 -11.82
CA THR A 45 -3.26 -16.51 -13.07
C THR A 45 -1.77 -16.31 -12.79
N ASP A 46 -0.90 -16.50 -13.80
CA ASP A 46 0.55 -16.34 -13.68
C ASP A 46 1.20 -17.14 -12.52
N LEU A 47 0.66 -18.31 -12.20
CA LEU A 47 1.17 -19.14 -11.11
C LEU A 47 2.52 -19.77 -11.48
N HIS A 48 3.53 -19.43 -10.70
CA HIS A 48 4.86 -20.01 -10.76
C HIS A 48 5.22 -20.51 -9.37
N SER A 49 5.60 -21.78 -9.26
CA SER A 49 5.99 -22.39 -7.99
C SER A 49 7.29 -23.16 -8.15
N GLY A 50 8.07 -23.20 -7.07
CA GLY A 50 9.29 -23.97 -6.97
C GLY A 50 9.60 -24.28 -5.52
N THR A 51 10.42 -25.29 -5.30
CA THR A 51 10.81 -25.73 -3.95
C THR A 51 12.28 -25.55 -3.69
N CYS A 52 12.63 -25.35 -2.43
CA CYS A 52 14.00 -25.45 -1.95
C CYS A 52 14.04 -26.07 -0.56
N THR A 53 15.12 -26.77 -0.24
CA THR A 53 15.32 -27.37 1.08
C THR A 53 16.16 -26.41 1.92
N GLY A 54 15.65 -26.06 3.10
CA GLY A 54 16.37 -25.28 4.12
C GLY A 54 16.77 -26.15 5.31
N ALA A 55 17.30 -25.52 6.35
CA ALA A 55 17.78 -26.22 7.55
C ALA A 55 16.65 -26.87 8.37
N ASP A 56 15.43 -26.36 8.22
CA ASP A 56 14.25 -26.66 9.03
C ASP A 56 13.07 -27.18 8.20
N GLY A 57 13.30 -27.59 6.95
CA GLY A 57 12.29 -28.24 6.13
C GLY A 57 12.32 -27.88 4.65
N THR A 58 11.29 -28.32 3.93
CA THR A 58 11.09 -27.97 2.53
C THR A 58 10.22 -26.73 2.42
N TYR A 59 10.75 -25.73 1.72
CA TYR A 59 10.07 -24.50 1.42
C TYR A 59 9.47 -24.54 0.02
N THR A 60 8.23 -24.11 -0.09
CA THR A 60 7.58 -23.81 -1.38
C THR A 60 7.54 -22.30 -1.55
N ARG A 61 8.05 -21.84 -2.69
CA ARG A 61 7.96 -20.45 -3.10
C ARG A 61 7.00 -20.33 -4.26
N THR A 62 5.90 -19.61 -4.05
CA THR A 62 4.90 -19.35 -5.10
C THR A 62 4.86 -17.88 -5.45
N LYS A 63 4.61 -17.57 -6.71
CA LYS A 63 4.25 -16.24 -7.18
C LYS A 63 3.04 -16.39 -8.10
N ALA A 64 1.99 -15.61 -7.85
CA ALA A 64 0.80 -15.62 -8.70
C ALA A 64 0.04 -14.29 -8.63
N THR A 65 -0.86 -14.13 -9.59
CA THR A 65 -1.85 -13.05 -9.63
C THR A 65 -3.23 -13.64 -9.30
N TYR A 66 -3.91 -13.04 -8.33
CA TYR A 66 -5.23 -13.41 -7.86
C TYR A 66 -6.21 -12.27 -8.15
N THR A 67 -7.37 -12.59 -8.72
CA THR A 67 -8.42 -11.59 -8.99
C THR A 67 -9.74 -12.00 -8.35
N GLY A 68 -10.52 -10.99 -7.96
CA GLY A 68 -11.86 -11.16 -7.42
C GLY A 68 -12.48 -9.82 -7.05
N THR A 69 -13.11 -9.74 -5.89
CA THR A 69 -13.94 -8.59 -5.48
C THR A 69 -13.65 -8.21 -4.05
N ALA A 70 -13.55 -6.91 -3.79
CA ALA A 70 -13.60 -6.32 -2.47
C ALA A 70 -14.96 -5.62 -2.28
N THR A 71 -15.62 -5.87 -1.16
CA THR A 71 -16.92 -5.31 -0.79
C THR A 71 -16.78 -4.41 0.42
N SER A 72 -17.27 -3.19 0.32
CA SER A 72 -17.22 -2.20 1.41
C SER A 72 -18.35 -1.18 1.28
N SER A 73 -18.76 -0.60 2.41
CA SER A 73 -19.57 0.62 2.42
C SER A 73 -18.76 1.86 2.03
N ASP A 74 -17.44 1.83 2.21
CA ASP A 74 -16.55 2.87 1.70
C ASP A 74 -16.28 2.63 0.22
N ALA A 75 -16.77 3.55 -0.61
CA ALA A 75 -16.60 3.48 -2.06
C ALA A 75 -15.12 3.32 -2.46
N ARG A 76 -14.14 3.81 -1.67
CA ARG A 76 -12.70 3.69 -1.94
C ARG A 76 -12.18 2.25 -1.89
N LEU A 77 -12.90 1.32 -1.27
CA LEU A 77 -12.53 -0.08 -1.11
C LEU A 77 -13.53 -1.06 -1.76
N ASN A 78 -14.54 -0.56 -2.45
CA ASN A 78 -15.58 -1.39 -3.07
C ASN A 78 -15.34 -1.53 -4.58
N GLY A 79 -15.02 -2.73 -5.06
CA GLY A 79 -14.82 -2.98 -6.49
C GLY A 79 -13.94 -4.19 -6.80
N THR A 80 -13.47 -4.27 -8.04
CA THR A 80 -12.64 -5.41 -8.51
C THR A 80 -11.28 -5.38 -7.84
N LEU A 81 -10.91 -6.50 -7.21
CA LEU A 81 -9.64 -6.70 -6.53
C LEU A 81 -8.66 -7.47 -7.42
N THR A 82 -7.42 -6.98 -7.50
CA THR A 82 -6.27 -7.71 -8.03
C THR A 82 -5.19 -7.75 -6.97
N VAL A 83 -4.66 -8.95 -6.68
CA VAL A 83 -3.57 -9.20 -5.75
C VAL A 83 -2.44 -9.89 -6.49
N ARG A 84 -1.23 -9.36 -6.40
CA ARG A 84 -0.02 -10.02 -6.87
C ARG A 84 0.79 -10.41 -5.65
N ALA A 85 0.83 -11.70 -5.34
CA ALA A 85 1.47 -12.20 -4.13
C ALA A 85 2.71 -13.04 -4.46
N LYS A 86 3.67 -13.00 -3.55
CA LYS A 86 4.76 -13.95 -3.44
C LYS A 86 4.68 -14.60 -2.07
N THR A 87 4.82 -15.91 -2.04
CA THR A 87 4.75 -16.69 -0.81
C THR A 87 6.03 -17.47 -0.60
N PHE A 88 6.33 -17.72 0.67
CA PHE A 88 7.37 -18.62 1.10
C PHE A 88 6.81 -19.43 2.27
N TYR A 89 6.60 -20.72 2.08
CA TYR A 89 5.87 -21.57 3.02
C TYR A 89 6.66 -22.84 3.33
N ASN A 90 6.90 -23.13 4.60
CA ASN A 90 7.46 -24.38 5.09
C ASN A 90 6.31 -25.33 5.46
N ALA A 91 6.16 -26.40 4.67
CA ALA A 91 5.09 -27.38 4.87
C ALA A 91 5.30 -28.27 6.10
N ASP A 92 6.53 -28.39 6.59
CA ASP A 92 6.86 -29.21 7.75
C ASP A 92 6.45 -28.49 9.05
N THR A 93 6.59 -27.17 9.10
CA THR A 93 6.21 -26.35 10.27
C THR A 93 4.84 -25.69 10.14
N ASN A 94 4.21 -25.73 8.97
CA ASN A 94 2.98 -25.02 8.61
C ASN A 94 3.07 -23.50 8.82
N LEU A 95 4.23 -22.93 8.50
CA LEU A 95 4.50 -21.50 8.66
C LEU A 95 4.99 -20.91 7.34
N GLY A 96 4.56 -19.69 7.07
CA GLY A 96 5.01 -18.95 5.90
C GLY A 96 4.85 -17.45 6.01
N VAL A 97 5.29 -16.78 4.95
CA VAL A 97 5.13 -15.34 4.75
C VAL A 97 4.53 -15.12 3.38
N VAL A 98 3.55 -14.22 3.32
CA VAL A 98 2.94 -13.74 2.08
C VAL A 98 3.17 -12.25 1.99
N GLU A 99 3.83 -11.82 0.92
CA GLU A 99 3.99 -10.40 0.59
C GLU A 99 3.39 -10.11 -0.77
N GLY A 100 2.90 -8.89 -0.97
CA GLY A 100 2.33 -8.57 -2.26
C GLY A 100 1.89 -7.14 -2.45
N HIS A 101 1.31 -6.93 -3.61
CA HIS A 101 0.65 -5.70 -4.00
C HIS A 101 -0.83 -5.98 -4.23
N PHE A 102 -1.68 -5.05 -3.83
CA PHE A 102 -3.10 -5.10 -4.12
C PHE A 102 -3.54 -3.85 -4.88
N ARG A 103 -4.62 -4.00 -5.63
CA ARG A 103 -5.30 -2.92 -6.35
C ARG A 103 -6.79 -3.18 -6.34
N VAL A 104 -7.56 -2.19 -5.89
CA VAL A 104 -9.02 -2.16 -5.95
C VAL A 104 -9.43 -1.11 -6.98
N GLU A 105 -9.91 -1.58 -8.12
CA GLU A 105 -10.48 -0.76 -9.18
C GLU A 105 -11.91 -0.36 -8.85
N LYS A 106 -12.27 0.89 -9.15
CA LYS A 106 -13.58 1.50 -8.91
C LYS A 106 -13.99 2.32 -10.12
N ALA A 107 -15.25 2.73 -10.17
CA ALA A 107 -15.77 3.59 -11.24
C ALA A 107 -14.91 4.86 -11.47
N ASP A 108 -14.51 5.53 -10.38
CA ASP A 108 -13.87 6.85 -10.45
C ASP A 108 -12.38 6.84 -10.09
N GLY A 109 -11.74 5.66 -10.09
CA GLY A 109 -10.30 5.54 -9.81
C GLY A 109 -9.93 4.24 -9.09
N HIS A 110 -8.82 4.27 -8.36
CA HIS A 110 -8.28 3.05 -7.76
C HIS A 110 -7.63 3.30 -6.39
N THR A 111 -7.54 2.23 -5.62
CA THR A 111 -6.79 2.16 -4.37
C THR A 111 -5.75 1.10 -4.58
N ASN A 112 -4.49 1.40 -4.30
CA ASN A 112 -3.41 0.45 -4.45
C ASN A 112 -2.53 0.47 -3.20
N GLY A 113 -1.77 -0.59 -3.01
CA GLY A 113 -0.89 -0.68 -1.86
C GLY A 113 -0.06 -1.94 -1.86
N LYS A 114 0.59 -2.16 -0.73
CA LYS A 114 1.38 -3.34 -0.42
C LYS A 114 0.88 -3.96 0.87
N PHE A 115 1.14 -5.25 1.04
CA PHE A 115 0.84 -5.96 2.26
C PHE A 115 1.93 -6.97 2.57
N VAL A 116 1.99 -7.36 3.84
CA VAL A 116 2.76 -8.48 4.36
C VAL A 116 1.90 -9.21 5.39
N ALA A 117 1.93 -10.53 5.38
CA ALA A 117 1.21 -11.38 6.32
C ALA A 117 2.04 -12.59 6.71
N VAL A 118 1.80 -13.07 7.92
CA VAL A 118 2.22 -14.39 8.37
C VAL A 118 1.15 -15.39 7.93
N ASP A 119 1.59 -16.49 7.35
CA ASP A 119 0.75 -17.64 7.01
C ASP A 119 0.93 -18.71 8.07
N THR A 120 -0.14 -19.02 8.80
CA THR A 120 -0.19 -20.15 9.73
C THR A 120 -1.21 -21.15 9.20
N ASN A 121 -0.71 -22.21 8.57
CA ASN A 121 -1.53 -23.28 8.01
C ASN A 121 -2.69 -22.79 7.10
N GLY A 122 -2.39 -21.88 6.18
CA GLY A 122 -3.36 -21.30 5.25
C GLY A 122 -4.22 -20.18 5.84
N THR A 123 -3.97 -19.76 7.09
CA THR A 123 -4.60 -18.58 7.69
C THR A 123 -3.62 -17.43 7.71
N LEU A 124 -4.00 -16.32 7.08
CA LEU A 124 -3.21 -15.10 7.05
C LEU A 124 -3.64 -14.14 8.14
N ASP A 125 -2.64 -13.58 8.83
CA ASP A 125 -2.76 -12.38 9.65
C ASP A 125 -1.64 -11.42 9.23
N GLY A 126 -2.00 -10.19 8.90
CA GLY A 126 -1.05 -9.25 8.33
C GLY A 126 -1.45 -7.80 8.39
N TRP A 127 -0.61 -7.00 7.76
CA TRP A 127 -0.75 -5.55 7.68
C TRP A 127 -0.64 -5.12 6.23
N LEU A 128 -1.42 -4.11 5.88
CA LEU A 128 -1.38 -3.47 4.58
C LEU A 128 -1.31 -1.96 4.69
N GLY A 129 -0.74 -1.36 3.66
CA GLY A 129 -0.69 0.08 3.52
C GLY A 129 -0.75 0.49 2.07
N GLY A 130 -1.36 1.64 1.81
CA GLY A 130 -1.65 2.06 0.45
C GLY A 130 -2.16 3.47 0.33
N ARG A 131 -2.73 3.78 -0.82
CA ARG A 131 -3.34 5.07 -1.11
C ARG A 131 -4.55 4.91 -2.00
N ALA A 132 -5.62 5.64 -1.67
CA ALA A 132 -6.76 5.87 -2.55
C ALA A 132 -6.50 7.12 -3.39
N HIS A 133 -6.61 7.01 -4.70
CA HIS A 133 -6.31 8.13 -5.61
C HIS A 133 -7.41 9.18 -5.69
N GLY A 134 -8.66 8.85 -5.33
CA GLY A 134 -9.68 9.84 -5.01
C GLY A 134 -10.26 9.53 -3.64
N PRO A 135 -10.55 10.50 -2.77
CA PRO A 135 -10.00 11.85 -2.53
C PRO A 135 -8.60 11.87 -1.87
N HIS A 136 -7.55 11.33 -2.52
CA HIS A 136 -6.16 11.33 -2.02
C HIS A 136 -5.99 10.98 -0.52
N ALA A 137 -6.33 9.75 -0.12
CA ALA A 137 -6.20 9.30 1.26
C ALA A 137 -5.17 8.18 1.38
N GLY A 138 -4.30 8.23 2.40
CA GLY A 138 -3.44 7.11 2.79
C GLY A 138 -4.25 6.03 3.50
N LEU A 139 -3.96 4.76 3.24
CA LEU A 139 -4.59 3.60 3.87
C LEU A 139 -3.57 2.89 4.74
N LEU A 140 -3.96 2.52 5.95
CA LEU A 140 -3.20 1.63 6.81
C LEU A 140 -4.18 0.72 7.55
N GLY A 141 -3.87 -0.56 7.67
CA GLY A 141 -4.69 -1.45 8.48
C GLY A 141 -4.17 -2.86 8.56
N GLY A 142 -4.72 -3.60 9.51
CA GLY A 142 -4.59 -5.05 9.55
C GLY A 142 -5.47 -5.69 8.47
N PHE A 143 -5.13 -6.92 8.11
CA PHE A 143 -6.07 -7.80 7.41
C PHE A 143 -5.87 -9.26 7.82
N SER A 144 -6.92 -10.06 7.60
CA SER A 144 -6.88 -11.52 7.77
C SER A 144 -7.59 -12.19 6.60
N ALA A 145 -7.20 -13.41 6.23
CA ALA A 145 -7.87 -14.19 5.20
C ALA A 145 -7.49 -15.67 5.30
N THR A 146 -8.28 -16.54 4.68
CA THR A 146 -7.80 -17.87 4.31
C THR A 146 -7.10 -17.78 2.96
N PHE A 147 -5.96 -18.46 2.82
CA PHE A 147 -5.14 -18.44 1.62
C PHE A 147 -4.70 -19.85 1.23
N ASP A 148 -4.89 -20.15 -0.05
CA ASP A 148 -4.30 -21.29 -0.73
C ASP A 148 -3.60 -20.77 -2.00
N PRO A 149 -2.35 -21.14 -2.28
CA PRO A 149 -1.63 -20.61 -3.44
C PRO A 149 -2.29 -20.93 -4.78
N THR A 150 -3.11 -21.99 -4.86
CA THR A 150 -3.79 -22.48 -6.06
C THR A 150 -5.29 -22.13 -6.10
N ALA A 151 -5.94 -21.94 -4.95
CA ALA A 151 -7.35 -21.53 -4.87
C ALA A 151 -7.54 -20.04 -4.57
N GLY A 152 -6.48 -19.34 -4.15
CA GLY A 152 -6.46 -17.91 -3.88
C GLY A 152 -6.87 -17.53 -2.47
N PHE A 153 -7.40 -16.30 -2.34
CA PHE A 153 -7.83 -15.73 -1.06
C PHE A 153 -9.33 -15.92 -0.89
N SER A 154 -9.74 -16.27 0.34
CA SER A 154 -11.15 -16.40 0.69
C SER A 154 -11.45 -15.85 2.09
N GLY A 155 -12.67 -15.36 2.30
CA GLY A 155 -13.12 -14.84 3.59
C GLY A 155 -12.26 -13.71 4.13
N GLY A 156 -11.65 -12.94 3.23
CA GLY A 156 -10.73 -11.86 3.56
C GLY A 156 -11.44 -10.72 4.27
N GLN A 157 -10.77 -10.15 5.27
CA GLN A 157 -11.25 -9.01 6.06
C GLN A 157 -10.11 -8.01 6.19
N LEU A 158 -10.33 -6.80 5.71
CA LEU A 158 -9.50 -5.62 5.99
C LEU A 158 -10.28 -4.76 6.96
N GLY A 159 -9.75 -4.45 8.13
CA GLY A 159 -10.44 -3.55 9.05
C GLY A 159 -11.75 -4.14 9.59
N THR A 160 -11.82 -4.51 10.86
CA THR A 160 -13.09 -4.99 11.45
C THR A 160 -13.97 -3.86 12.00
N GLY A 161 -13.49 -2.61 11.95
CA GLY A 161 -14.12 -1.48 12.65
C GLY A 161 -13.98 -1.52 14.18
N SER A 162 -13.26 -2.50 14.73
CA SER A 162 -12.88 -2.60 16.14
C SER A 162 -11.38 -2.33 16.33
N SER A 163 -10.88 -2.28 17.57
CA SER A 163 -9.44 -2.13 17.87
C SER A 163 -8.59 -3.31 17.37
N THR A 164 -9.20 -4.48 17.20
CA THR A 164 -8.53 -5.67 16.65
C THR A 164 -8.65 -5.63 15.14
N ASN A 165 -7.52 -5.77 14.43
CA ASN A 165 -7.52 -5.75 12.97
C ASN A 165 -8.20 -4.46 12.43
N SER A 166 -7.86 -3.29 12.97
CA SER A 166 -8.39 -1.99 12.52
C SER A 166 -7.78 -1.58 11.19
N ALA A 167 -8.51 -0.79 10.42
CA ALA A 167 -7.96 -0.06 9.29
C ALA A 167 -8.47 1.38 9.27
N VAL A 168 -7.65 2.28 8.73
CA VAL A 168 -7.95 3.70 8.66
C VAL A 168 -7.55 4.29 7.32
N PHE A 169 -8.36 5.23 6.86
CA PHE A 169 -7.94 6.23 5.88
C PHE A 169 -7.50 7.51 6.58
N VAL A 170 -6.38 8.05 6.13
CA VAL A 170 -5.80 9.29 6.62
C VAL A 170 -5.73 10.28 5.47
N SER A 171 -6.31 11.48 5.64
CA SER A 171 -6.35 12.51 4.60
C SER A 171 -6.33 13.92 5.18
N GLY A 172 -6.21 14.92 4.29
CA GLY A 172 -6.20 16.34 4.66
C GLY A 172 -4.95 16.78 5.42
N HIS A 173 -4.96 18.03 5.89
CA HIS A 173 -3.97 18.58 6.80
C HIS A 173 -4.69 19.34 7.93
N CYS A 174 -4.13 19.32 9.14
CA CYS A 174 -4.46 20.26 10.20
C CYS A 174 -3.71 21.55 9.92
N GLY A 175 -4.42 22.67 9.74
CA GLY A 175 -3.85 24.01 9.85
C GLY A 175 -4.22 24.60 11.20
N GLY A 176 -3.27 25.27 11.86
CA GLY A 176 -3.61 26.15 12.97
C GLY A 176 -4.26 27.42 12.43
N ASP A 177 -5.28 27.90 13.13
CA ASP A 177 -5.89 29.20 12.87
C ASP A 177 -4.84 30.30 13.14
N ASP A 178 -4.28 30.90 12.08
CA ASP A 178 -3.74 32.25 12.19
C ASP A 178 -4.85 33.23 11.77
N GLU A 179 -5.64 33.62 12.77
CA GLU A 179 -6.45 34.82 12.71
C GLU A 179 -5.51 36.04 12.65
N GLN A 180 -5.29 36.59 11.46
CA GLN A 180 -4.78 37.96 11.32
C GLN A 180 -5.41 38.64 10.10
N GLY A 181 -6.43 39.45 10.38
CA GLY A 181 -6.82 40.53 9.49
C GLY A 181 -5.64 41.45 9.24
N SER A 182 -5.25 41.60 7.98
CA SER A 182 -4.57 42.78 7.47
C SER A 182 -4.86 42.86 5.98
N GLY A 183 -5.65 43.86 5.63
CA GLY A 183 -5.81 44.26 4.24
C GLY A 183 -4.46 44.70 3.69
N ASP A 184 -4.18 44.34 2.45
CA ASP A 184 -3.75 45.30 1.45
C ASP A 184 -3.73 44.62 0.09
N GLY A 185 -4.46 45.22 -0.86
CA GLY A 185 -4.39 44.80 -2.24
C GLY A 185 -3.10 45.26 -2.89
N GLN A 186 -2.48 44.44 -3.74
CA GLN A 186 -1.74 44.98 -4.87
C GLN A 186 -1.50 43.98 -6.02
N LYS A 187 -2.31 44.18 -7.06
CA LYS A 187 -1.91 44.37 -8.47
C LYS A 187 -0.99 43.31 -9.10
N HIS A 188 -1.60 42.38 -9.83
CA HIS A 188 -1.01 41.84 -11.06
C HIS A 188 -1.03 42.93 -12.16
N GLN A 189 0.05 43.71 -12.27
CA GLN A 189 0.31 44.51 -13.47
C GLN A 189 0.79 43.58 -14.60
N LYS A 190 -0.03 43.47 -15.65
CA LYS A 190 0.34 42.86 -16.94
C LYS A 190 1.37 43.75 -17.63
N HIS A 191 2.53 43.19 -17.96
CA HIS A 191 3.52 43.75 -18.88
C HIS A 191 2.93 43.94 -20.29
N PRO A 192 2.97 45.14 -20.90
CA PRO A 192 2.72 45.29 -22.33
C PRO A 192 4.03 45.20 -23.13
N LYS A 193 4.03 44.34 -24.15
CA LYS A 193 5.13 44.20 -25.12
C LYS A 193 5.18 45.42 -26.06
N HIS A 194 6.40 45.93 -26.24
CA HIS A 194 6.77 46.98 -27.17
C HIS A 194 6.39 46.66 -28.63
N GLY A 195 5.73 47.63 -29.29
CA GLY A 195 5.51 47.68 -30.74
C GLY A 195 5.86 49.07 -31.28
N LYS A 196 6.69 49.09 -32.33
CA LYS A 196 7.47 50.21 -32.86
C LYS A 196 6.67 51.37 -33.49
N HIS A 197 7.23 52.58 -33.32
CA HIS A 197 7.34 53.73 -34.23
C HIS A 197 6.26 54.00 -35.29
N LYS A 198 5.69 55.21 -35.24
CA LYS A 198 5.80 56.20 -36.32
C LYS A 198 5.60 57.63 -35.77
N ARG A 199 6.43 58.54 -36.27
CA ARG A 199 6.58 59.95 -35.87
C ARG A 199 6.15 60.83 -37.05
N ASN A 200 5.70 62.05 -36.73
CA ASN A 200 5.35 63.21 -37.58
C ASN A 200 3.91 63.27 -38.12
N GLY A 201 3.18 64.39 -38.04
CA GLY A 201 3.52 65.75 -37.59
C GLY A 201 2.27 66.66 -37.54
N LYS A 202 2.45 67.84 -36.93
CA LYS A 202 1.57 69.05 -36.96
C LYS A 202 0.99 69.25 -38.38
N ARG A 203 -0.24 69.72 -38.57
CA ARG A 203 -0.89 70.90 -38.00
C ARG A 203 -2.38 70.86 -38.34
#